data_AF-A0A5J4TNW5-F1
#
_entry.id   AF-A0A5J4TNW5-F1
#
_cell.length_a   1.000
_cell.length_b   1.000
_cell.length_c   1.000
_cell.angle_alpha   90.00
_cell.angle_beta   90.00
_cell.angle_gamma   90.00
#
_symmetry.space_group_name_H-M   'P 1'
#
loop_
_entity.id
_entity.type
_entity.pdbx_description
1 polymer ?
#
loop_
_entity_poly.entity_id
_entity_poly.type
_entity_poly.pdbx_seq_one_letter_code
_entity_poly.pdbx_strand_id
1 'polypeptide(L)'
;FYLIDFGLCKRLQIKDGVVIKPPQNGNFRGTMRYASIQAHKKEELGRNDDLMSLFYIMIEFYVGKLPWLNVFDKDEVHRLKENFRQSDLLKNQLPKQFLEIERYITNLDYIETPDYEKIKRNGRKT
;
A
#
# COMPACT_ATOMS: atom_id res chain seq x y z
N PHE A 1 -18.07 8.94 -2.53
CA PHE A 1 -16.96 8.45 -3.39
C PHE A 1 -17.40 7.15 -4.04
N TYR A 2 -17.06 6.96 -5.31
CA TYR A 2 -17.30 5.71 -6.04
C TYR A 2 -15.95 5.08 -6.37
N LEU A 3 -15.84 3.76 -6.22
CA LEU A 3 -14.70 3.00 -6.72
C LEU A 3 -15.01 2.59 -8.16
N ILE A 4 -14.06 2.79 -9.07
CA ILE A 4 -14.21 2.55 -10.51
C ILE A 4 -13.05 1.68 -11.03
N ASP A 5 -13.21 1.18 -12.25
CA ASP A 5 -12.22 0.39 -13.00
C ASP A 5 -11.75 -0.89 -12.28
N PHE A 6 -12.47 -1.98 -12.53
CA PHE A 6 -12.16 -3.30 -12.00
C PHE A 6 -11.33 -4.16 -12.98
N GLY A 7 -10.76 -3.57 -14.05
CA GLY A 7 -10.07 -4.31 -15.11
C GLY A 7 -8.80 -5.03 -14.65
N LEU A 8 -8.17 -4.57 -13.57
CA LEU A 8 -6.98 -5.19 -12.97
C LEU A 8 -7.28 -6.04 -11.73
N CYS A 9 -8.54 -6.13 -11.31
CA CYS A 9 -8.91 -6.89 -10.12
C CYS A 9 -8.60 -8.37 -10.29
N LYS A 10 -8.18 -9.01 -9.19
CA LYS A 10 -7.92 -10.44 -9.12
C LYS A 10 -8.68 -11.02 -7.94
N ARG A 11 -9.31 -12.18 -8.16
CA ARG A 11 -9.97 -12.91 -7.09
C ARG A 11 -8.92 -13.54 -6.17
N LEU A 12 -9.02 -13.29 -4.88
CA LEU A 12 -8.22 -14.01 -3.88
C LEU A 12 -8.59 -15.50 -3.91
N GLN A 13 -7.58 -16.36 -3.88
CA GLN A 13 -7.79 -17.80 -3.79
C GLN A 13 -8.10 -18.16 -2.34
N ILE A 14 -9.18 -18.90 -2.12
CA ILE A 14 -9.63 -19.32 -0.80
C ILE A 14 -9.73 -20.83 -0.80
N LYS A 15 -9.13 -21.46 0.22
CA LYS A 15 -9.23 -22.89 0.49
C LYS A 15 -9.60 -23.07 1.95
N ASP A 16 -10.64 -23.85 2.22
CA ASP A 16 -11.13 -24.14 3.57
C ASP A 16 -11.41 -22.88 4.41
N GLY A 17 -11.92 -21.82 3.76
CA GLY A 17 -12.23 -20.53 4.40
C GLY A 17 -11.02 -19.61 4.62
N VAL A 18 -9.81 -20.03 4.23
CA VAL A 18 -8.57 -19.26 4.40
C VAL A 18 -8.02 -18.82 3.05
N VAL A 19 -7.54 -17.58 2.98
CA VAL A 19 -6.86 -17.07 1.77
C VAL A 19 -5.52 -17.79 1.61
N ILE A 20 -5.23 -18.27 0.41
CA ILE A 20 -3.97 -18.94 0.08
C ILE A 20 -3.18 -18.14 -0.95
N LYS A 21 -1.85 -18.07 -0.75
CA LYS A 21 -0.95 -17.44 -1.72
C LYS A 21 -0.78 -18.38 -2.92
N PRO A 22 -1.01 -17.92 -4.16
CA PRO A 22 -0.68 -18.67 -5.36
C PRO A 22 0.82 -19.04 -5.40
N PRO A 23 1.18 -20.19 -5.99
CA PRO A 23 2.57 -20.66 -6.00
C PRO A 23 3.49 -19.87 -6.93
N GLN A 24 2.93 -19.11 -7.87
CA GLN A 24 3.71 -18.31 -8.82
C GLN A 24 3.69 -16.84 -8.43
N ASN A 25 4.86 -16.20 -8.57
CA ASN A 25 4.99 -14.75 -8.45
C ASN A 25 4.13 -14.04 -9.49
N GLY A 26 3.67 -12.85 -9.12
CA GLY A 26 2.90 -11.99 -10.00
C GLY A 26 3.76 -11.32 -11.07
N ASN A 27 3.10 -10.54 -11.92
CA ASN A 27 3.75 -9.47 -12.67
C ASN A 27 3.46 -8.14 -11.96
N PHE A 28 4.27 -7.13 -12.24
CA PHE A 28 3.94 -5.78 -11.80
C PHE A 28 2.57 -5.38 -12.39
N ARG A 29 1.68 -4.85 -11.54
CA ARG A 29 0.33 -4.39 -11.90
C ARG A 29 0.04 -3.07 -11.22
N GLY A 30 -0.82 -2.27 -11.86
CA GLY A 30 -1.27 -0.99 -11.34
C GLY A 30 -0.35 0.17 -11.69
N THR A 31 -0.64 1.33 -11.11
CA THR A 31 0.08 2.58 -11.38
C THR A 31 1.33 2.67 -10.51
N MET A 32 2.50 2.84 -11.12
CA MET A 32 3.81 2.92 -10.45
C MET A 32 3.84 3.87 -9.26
N ARG A 33 3.13 5.01 -9.35
CA ARG A 33 3.02 6.00 -8.29
C ARG A 33 2.43 5.43 -7.00
N TYR A 34 1.35 4.66 -7.07
CA TYR A 34 0.62 4.16 -5.90
C TYR A 34 0.89 2.68 -5.57
N ALA A 35 1.54 1.94 -6.47
CA ALA A 35 1.86 0.53 -6.24
C ALA A 35 2.68 0.30 -4.94
N SER A 36 2.45 -0.79 -4.22
CA SER A 36 3.25 -1.16 -3.05
C SER A 36 4.69 -1.55 -3.42
N ILE A 37 5.53 -1.75 -2.41
CA ILE A 37 6.88 -2.31 -2.58
C ILE A 37 6.80 -3.75 -3.13
N GLN A 38 5.85 -4.56 -2.66
CA GLN A 38 5.63 -5.94 -3.11
C GLN A 38 5.25 -6.00 -4.60
N ALA A 39 4.45 -5.05 -5.09
CA ALA A 39 4.16 -4.91 -6.52
C ALA A 39 5.42 -4.65 -7.34
N HIS A 40 6.32 -3.79 -6.86
CA HIS A 40 7.61 -3.55 -7.51
C HIS A 40 8.47 -4.81 -7.57
N LYS A 41 8.48 -5.61 -6.48
CA LYS A 41 9.13 -6.92 -6.36
C LYS A 41 8.45 -8.03 -7.17
N LYS A 42 7.33 -7.74 -7.84
CA LYS A 42 6.52 -8.70 -8.62
C LYS A 42 6.03 -9.87 -7.77
N GLU A 43 5.79 -9.62 -6.48
CA GLU A 43 5.14 -10.60 -5.61
C GLU A 43 3.63 -10.64 -5.88
N GLU A 44 2.97 -11.68 -5.40
CA GLU A 44 1.51 -11.73 -5.41
C GLU A 44 0.94 -10.65 -4.48
N LEU A 45 -0.04 -9.88 -4.98
CA LEU A 45 -0.66 -8.75 -4.28
C LEU A 45 -1.87 -9.16 -3.46
N GLY A 46 -1.86 -8.81 -2.18
CA GLY A 46 -2.92 -9.03 -1.23
C GLY A 46 -3.68 -7.76 -0.87
N ARG A 47 -4.52 -7.86 0.16
CA ARG A 47 -5.36 -6.76 0.67
C ARG A 47 -4.52 -5.60 1.24
N ASN A 48 -3.36 -5.91 1.80
CA ASN A 48 -2.39 -4.96 2.32
C ASN A 48 -1.81 -4.05 1.21
N ASP A 49 -1.67 -4.54 -0.02
CA ASP A 49 -1.16 -3.76 -1.15
C ASP A 49 -2.15 -2.68 -1.61
N ASP A 50 -3.45 -3.01 -1.61
CA ASP A 50 -4.51 -2.02 -1.86
C ASP A 50 -4.55 -0.95 -0.76
N LEU A 51 -4.37 -1.34 0.51
CA LEU A 51 -4.28 -0.42 1.64
C LEU A 51 -3.04 0.48 1.55
N MET A 52 -1.90 -0.04 1.09
CA MET A 52 -0.70 0.77 0.87
C MET A 52 -0.91 1.77 -0.27
N SER A 53 -1.62 1.37 -1.33
CA SER A 53 -2.00 2.28 -2.41
C SER A 53 -2.87 3.43 -1.90
N LEU A 54 -3.88 3.12 -1.08
CA LEU A 54 -4.71 4.11 -0.41
C LEU A 54 -3.88 5.02 0.51
N PHE A 55 -2.92 4.46 1.25
CA PHE A 55 -2.03 5.24 2.11
C PHE A 55 -1.21 6.28 1.34
N TYR A 56 -0.62 5.90 0.19
CA TYR A 56 0.07 6.86 -0.66
C TYR A 56 -0.85 7.94 -1.23
N ILE A 57 -2.09 7.60 -1.61
CA ILE A 57 -3.09 8.58 -2.04
C ILE A 57 -3.41 9.57 -0.90
N MET A 58 -3.58 9.09 0.33
CA MET A 58 -3.83 9.96 1.49
C MET A 58 -2.66 10.90 1.78
N ILE A 59 -1.42 10.43 1.66
CA ILE A 59 -0.23 11.29 1.78
C ILE A 59 -0.23 12.35 0.68
N GLU A 60 -0.52 11.96 -0.56
CA GLU A 60 -0.56 12.92 -1.68
C GLU A 60 -1.64 13.98 -1.46
N PHE A 61 -2.81 13.62 -0.94
CA PHE A 61 -3.85 14.59 -0.58
C PHE A 61 -3.45 15.51 0.58
N TYR A 62 -2.70 15.00 1.56
CA TYR A 62 -2.28 15.80 2.72
C TYR A 62 -1.12 16.74 2.40
N VAL A 63 -0.10 16.25 1.68
CA VAL A 63 1.16 16.96 1.40
C VAL A 63 1.13 17.68 0.04
N GLY A 64 0.25 17.26 -0.87
CA GLY A 64 0.11 17.76 -2.24
C GLY A 64 0.95 16.99 -3.27
N LYS A 65 1.94 16.19 -2.86
CA LYS A 65 2.76 15.36 -3.75
C LYS A 65 3.42 14.19 -3.03
N LEU A 66 3.72 13.14 -3.79
CA LEU A 66 4.62 12.06 -3.35
C LEU A 66 6.09 12.38 -3.73
N PRO A 67 7.09 11.91 -2.96
CA PRO A 67 8.50 12.15 -3.25
C PRO A 67 8.95 11.66 -4.63
N TRP A 68 8.28 10.64 -5.17
CA TRP A 68 8.58 10.02 -6.47
C TRP A 68 7.62 10.48 -7.59
N LEU A 69 6.92 11.61 -7.44
CA LEU A 69 5.91 12.09 -8.42
C LEU A 69 6.46 12.19 -9.85
N ASN A 70 7.69 12.69 -10.01
CA ASN A 70 8.33 12.97 -11.30
C ASN A 70 9.46 11.98 -11.63
N VAL A 71 9.42 10.79 -11.03
CA VAL A 71 10.40 9.73 -11.28
C VAL A 71 9.76 8.68 -12.18
N PHE A 72 10.34 8.46 -13.35
CA PHE A 72 9.82 7.52 -14.36
C PHE A 72 10.55 6.18 -14.37
N ASP A 73 11.73 6.11 -13.75
CA ASP A 73 12.48 4.87 -13.60
C ASP A 73 11.88 3.99 -12.50
N LYS A 74 11.55 2.75 -12.86
CA LYS A 74 10.83 1.84 -11.96
C LYS A 74 11.66 1.47 -10.72
N ASP A 75 12.94 1.20 -10.92
CA ASP A 75 13.82 0.72 -9.85
C ASP A 75 14.14 1.86 -8.88
N GLU A 76 14.26 3.09 -9.38
CA GLU A 76 14.40 4.28 -8.56
C GLU A 76 13.14 4.57 -7.74
N VAL A 77 11.94 4.44 -8.32
CA VAL A 77 10.69 4.56 -7.56
C VAL A 77 10.62 3.51 -6.45
N HIS A 78 11.02 2.28 -6.73
CA HIS A 78 11.09 1.22 -5.73
C HIS A 78 12.04 1.58 -4.58
N ARG A 79 13.26 2.04 -4.90
CA ARG A 79 14.26 2.48 -3.91
C ARG A 79 13.75 3.65 -3.05
N LEU A 80 13.10 4.63 -3.66
CA LEU A 80 12.52 5.77 -2.95
C LEU A 80 11.40 5.33 -1.99
N LYS A 81 10.59 4.34 -2.37
CA LYS A 81 9.55 3.77 -1.50
C LYS A 81 10.13 3.00 -0.32
N GLU A 82 11.20 2.22 -0.53
CA GLU A 82 11.89 1.53 0.57
C GLU A 82 12.47 2.54 1.58
N ASN A 83 13.06 3.64 1.09
CA ASN A 83 13.61 4.70 1.94
C ASN A 83 12.56 5.59 2.61
N PHE A 84 11.36 5.70 2.03
CA PHE A 84 10.29 6.57 2.53
C PHE A 84 9.91 6.27 3.98
N ARG A 85 9.96 5.00 4.38
CA ARG A 85 9.68 4.56 5.76
C ARG A 85 10.57 5.22 6.80
N GLN A 86 11.79 5.58 6.39
CA GLN A 86 12.78 6.21 7.24
C GLN A 86 12.81 7.74 7.09
N SER A 87 12.02 8.30 6.16
CA SER A 87 12.04 9.72 5.82
C SER A 87 11.52 10.61 6.96
N ASP A 88 12.04 11.82 7.02
CA ASP A 88 11.56 12.86 7.94
C ASP A 88 10.12 13.25 7.67
N LEU A 89 9.67 13.14 6.42
CA LEU A 89 8.28 13.41 6.05
C LEU A 89 7.33 12.51 6.85
N LEU A 90 7.57 11.19 6.84
CA LEU A 90 6.73 10.24 7.55
C LEU A 90 6.91 10.31 9.08
N LYS A 91 8.13 10.52 9.57
CA LYS A 91 8.43 10.49 11.01
C LYS A 91 8.03 11.76 11.75
N ASN A 92 8.21 12.92 11.12
CA ASN A 92 8.22 14.21 11.81
C ASN A 92 7.22 15.24 11.24
N GLN A 93 6.80 15.12 9.97
CA GLN A 93 5.96 16.13 9.31
C GLN A 93 4.50 15.69 9.12
N LEU A 94 4.24 14.38 9.10
CA LEU A 94 2.88 13.84 9.06
C LEU A 94 2.33 13.60 10.49
N PRO A 95 1.00 13.66 10.69
CA PRO A 95 0.39 13.24 11.95
C PRO A 95 0.79 11.82 12.32
N LYS A 96 1.03 11.55 13.61
CA LYS A 96 1.49 10.24 14.12
C LYS A 96 0.64 9.06 13.65
N GLN A 97 -0.64 9.29 13.37
CA GLN A 97 -1.58 8.29 12.88
C GLN A 97 -1.15 7.72 11.52
N PHE A 98 -0.49 8.51 10.64
CA PHE A 98 0.07 8.01 9.39
C PHE A 98 1.17 6.99 9.64
N LEU A 99 2.05 7.25 10.60
CA LEU A 99 3.11 6.31 10.99
C LEU A 99 2.53 5.02 11.59
N GLU A 100 1.50 5.13 12.44
CA GLU A 100 0.82 3.96 13.01
C GLU A 100 0.12 3.11 11.96
N ILE A 101 -0.56 3.75 10.99
CA ILE A 101 -1.23 3.08 9.87
C ILE A 101 -0.20 2.41 8.95
N GLU A 102 0.89 3.10 8.59
CA GLU A 102 1.97 2.53 7.76
C GLU A 102 2.59 1.30 8.41
N ARG A 103 2.94 1.39 9.71
CA ARG A 103 3.48 0.25 10.46
C ARG A 103 2.51 -0.92 10.54
N TYR A 104 1.22 -0.63 10.69
CA TYR A 104 0.20 -1.66 10.69
C TYR A 104 0.12 -2.37 9.34
N ILE A 105 0.00 -1.62 8.23
CA ILE A 105 -0.14 -2.21 6.89
C ILE A 105 1.09 -3.01 6.49
N THR A 106 2.30 -2.50 6.77
CA THR A 106 3.56 -3.17 6.40
C THR A 106 3.84 -4.45 7.16
N ASN A 107 3.20 -4.67 8.31
CA ASN A 107 3.33 -5.89 9.10
C ASN A 107 2.28 -6.95 8.74
N LEU A 108 1.36 -6.67 7.81
CA LEU A 108 0.38 -7.65 7.34
C LEU A 108 1.00 -8.57 6.28
N ASP A 109 0.75 -9.86 6.43
CA ASP A 109 0.97 -10.87 5.40
C ASP A 109 -0.23 -10.96 4.44
N TYR A 110 0.02 -11.50 3.25
CA TYR A 110 -0.95 -11.73 2.17
C TYR A 110 -2.22 -12.44 2.65
N ILE A 111 -2.06 -13.47 3.49
CA ILE A 111 -3.16 -14.32 3.97
C ILE A 111 -3.99 -13.65 5.08
N GLU A 112 -3.45 -12.61 5.73
CA GLU A 112 -4.10 -11.96 6.86
C GLU A 112 -5.22 -11.03 6.40
N THR A 113 -6.32 -11.05 7.15
CA THR A 113 -7.41 -10.08 6.96
C THR A 113 -7.07 -8.80 7.73
N PRO A 114 -6.94 -7.64 7.07
CA PRO A 114 -6.73 -6.39 7.78
C PRO A 114 -7.89 -6.06 8.73
N ASP A 115 -7.57 -5.53 9.90
CA ASP A 115 -8.51 -4.91 10.83
C ASP A 115 -8.86 -3.51 10.32
N TYR A 116 -9.84 -3.47 9.42
CA TYR A 116 -10.30 -2.24 8.79
C TYR A 116 -10.88 -1.24 9.79
N GLU A 117 -11.50 -1.71 10.88
CA GLU A 117 -12.06 -0.83 11.91
C GLU A 117 -10.96 -0.16 12.73
N LYS A 118 -9.85 -0.86 13.01
CA LYS A 118 -8.66 -0.24 13.61
C LYS A 118 -8.08 0.86 12.73
N ILE A 119 -7.91 0.61 11.42
CA ILE A 119 -7.41 1.63 10.48
C ILE A 119 -8.34 2.85 10.46
N LYS A 120 -9.66 2.62 10.36
CA LYS A 120 -10.67 3.67 10.34
C LYS A 120 -10.69 4.49 11.63
N ARG A 121 -10.56 3.84 12.80
CA ARG A 121 -10.45 4.53 14.10
C ARG A 121 -9.21 5.40 14.16
N ASN A 122 -8.06 4.91 13.69
CA ASN A 122 -6.82 5.68 13.65
C ASN A 122 -6.89 6.87 12.68
N GLY A 123 -7.71 6.79 11.63
CA GLY A 123 -7.90 7.88 10.67
C GLY A 123 -8.82 9.01 11.13
N ARG A 124 -9.51 8.88 12.27
CA ARG A 124 -10.38 9.94 12.80
C ARG A 124 -9.57 10.94 13.64
N LYS A 125 -9.82 12.23 13.43
CA LYS A 125 -9.32 13.28 14.33
C LYS A 125 -9.83 13.00 15.75
N THR A 126 -8.92 12.90 16.71
CA THR A 126 -9.17 13.31 18.10
C THR A 126 -9.33 14.82 18.14
#